data_AF-A0A2D6TV03-F1
#
_entry.id   AF-A0A2D6TV03-F1
#
_cell.length_a   1.000
_cell.length_b   1.000
_cell.length_c   1.000
_cell.angle_alpha   90.00
_cell.angle_beta   90.00
_cell.angle_gamma   90.00
#
_symmetry.space_group_name_H-M   'P 1'
#
loop_
_entity.id
_entity.type
_entity.pdbx_description
1 polymer ?
#
loop_
_entity_poly.entity_id
_entity_poly.type
_entity_poly.pdbx_seq_one_letter_code
_entity_poly.pdbx_strand_id
1 'polypeptide(L)'
;MEQMKIDFFIIGAPKCGTTAVDQYLSAHERIFMGTKEMHHFLTDHPDLYQHYQNPDNYFNDFQDAQSAQTIGESSVFYFYSDQAIKNILEHNPQAKIIVFLRNPIELIPSLHQQFIKTLYEQDPVLKRAFQDSKKRNLEGYLPVIQNNSWLLDYQDMGMLGKRLDSIKQIVPENQLHIIFYDDLKQNPRALYTDLLAFLGVPDDGREEFARYNARGTYRSKALASFLKHPPKFLKIIWHVVKPALNKVGLADLYDRMVKANQKEIKREKIDPCFQQNLKDHFTEDIKVIETITKRDLSHWYKNF
;
A
#
# COMPACT_ATOMS: atom_id res chain seq x y z
N MET A 1 23.86 -10.83 -19.85
CA MET A 1 23.39 -11.51 -18.64
C MET A 1 21.88 -11.46 -18.70
N GLU A 2 21.21 -12.59 -18.46
CA GLU A 2 19.75 -12.58 -18.37
C GLU A 2 19.36 -11.75 -17.15
N GLN A 3 18.54 -10.72 -17.35
CA GLN A 3 18.11 -9.83 -16.28
C GLN A 3 17.21 -10.62 -15.33
N MET A 4 17.44 -10.50 -14.02
CA MET A 4 16.65 -11.20 -13.01
C MET A 4 15.16 -10.86 -13.16
N LYS A 5 14.31 -11.88 -13.25
CA LYS A 5 12.85 -11.72 -13.36
C LYS A 5 12.21 -11.76 -11.99
N ILE A 6 11.16 -10.96 -11.82
CA ILE A 6 10.32 -10.95 -10.62
C ILE A 6 9.05 -11.73 -10.98
N ASP A 7 8.70 -12.71 -10.15
CA ASP A 7 7.67 -13.70 -10.47
C ASP A 7 6.26 -13.22 -10.15
N PHE A 8 6.11 -12.39 -9.12
CA PHE A 8 4.80 -11.85 -8.75
C PHE A 8 4.85 -10.45 -8.14
N PHE A 9 3.69 -9.78 -8.22
CA PHE A 9 3.53 -8.40 -7.79
C PHE A 9 2.24 -8.22 -7.00
N ILE A 10 2.36 -7.75 -5.76
CA ILE A 10 1.22 -7.24 -5.00
C ILE A 10 1.06 -5.76 -5.32
N ILE A 11 0.14 -5.46 -6.24
CA ILE A 11 0.05 -4.13 -6.88
C ILE A 11 -0.83 -3.14 -6.12
N GLY A 12 -1.55 -3.59 -5.08
CA GLY A 12 -2.47 -2.77 -4.31
C GLY A 12 -3.73 -3.55 -3.92
N ALA A 13 -4.80 -2.90 -3.49
CA ALA A 13 -4.89 -1.47 -3.21
C ALA A 13 -4.31 -1.10 -1.82
N PRO A 14 -3.89 0.16 -1.59
CA PRO A 14 -3.42 0.62 -0.29
C PRO A 14 -4.48 0.38 0.79
N LYS A 15 -4.06 0.10 2.03
CA LYS A 15 -4.96 -0.11 3.19
C LYS A 15 -5.94 -1.30 3.06
N CYS A 16 -5.67 -2.22 2.15
CA CYS A 16 -6.41 -3.49 1.99
C CYS A 16 -5.70 -4.70 2.62
N GLY A 17 -4.68 -4.49 3.47
CA GLY A 17 -3.98 -5.58 4.18
C GLY A 17 -2.70 -6.08 3.51
N THR A 18 -2.25 -5.42 2.43
CA THR A 18 -1.04 -5.78 1.68
C THR A 18 0.22 -5.90 2.54
N THR A 19 0.42 -5.02 3.53
CA THR A 19 1.58 -5.12 4.46
C THR A 19 1.56 -6.41 5.27
N ALA A 20 0.40 -6.87 5.74
CA ALA A 20 0.34 -8.08 6.54
C ALA A 20 0.71 -9.29 5.69
N VAL A 21 0.16 -9.39 4.47
CA VAL A 21 0.46 -10.49 3.55
C VAL A 21 1.89 -10.44 3.04
N ASP A 22 2.43 -9.27 2.76
CA ASP A 22 3.85 -9.05 2.43
C ASP A 22 4.77 -9.62 3.51
N GLN A 23 4.51 -9.30 4.79
CA GLN A 23 5.25 -9.90 5.91
C GLN A 23 5.03 -11.40 6.01
N TYR A 24 3.82 -11.88 5.70
CA TYR A 24 3.54 -13.30 5.70
C TYR A 24 4.37 -14.05 4.66
N LEU A 25 4.42 -13.55 3.43
CA LEU A 25 5.18 -14.15 2.34
C LEU A 25 6.69 -14.02 2.56
N SER A 26 7.15 -12.88 3.10
CA SER A 26 8.57 -12.66 3.40
C SER A 26 9.15 -13.67 4.41
N ALA A 27 8.29 -14.21 5.28
CA ALA A 27 8.68 -15.21 6.26
C ALA A 27 8.55 -16.66 5.74
N HIS A 28 8.17 -16.86 4.48
CA HIS A 28 8.07 -18.19 3.86
C HIS A 28 9.40 -18.54 3.17
N GLU A 29 10.03 -19.67 3.51
CA GLU A 29 11.39 -20.02 3.04
C GLU A 29 11.53 -20.08 1.50
N ARG A 30 10.47 -20.49 0.80
CA ARG A 30 10.44 -20.53 -0.69
C ARG A 30 10.03 -19.23 -1.38
N ILE A 31 9.90 -18.13 -0.64
CA ILE A 31 9.54 -16.82 -1.21
C ILE A 31 10.60 -15.81 -0.80
N PHE A 32 11.06 -15.04 -1.77
CA PHE A 32 11.90 -13.88 -1.53
C PHE A 32 11.09 -12.61 -1.83
N MET A 33 10.91 -11.75 -0.84
CA MET A 33 10.25 -10.45 -1.03
C MET A 33 11.30 -9.34 -1.03
N GLY A 34 11.25 -8.48 -2.04
CA GLY A 34 12.02 -7.24 -2.04
C GLY A 34 11.50 -6.24 -1.00
N THR A 35 12.24 -5.16 -0.76
CA THR A 35 11.73 -4.00 0.01
C THR A 35 10.36 -3.55 -0.51
N LYS A 36 9.45 -3.25 0.40
CA LYS A 36 8.10 -2.78 0.05
C LYS A 36 8.09 -1.35 -0.48
N GLU A 37 7.16 -1.04 -1.38
CA GLU A 37 6.91 0.29 -1.94
C GLU A 37 8.11 0.87 -2.72
N MET A 38 8.75 0.03 -3.54
CA MET A 38 9.85 0.43 -4.43
C MET A 38 9.37 1.34 -5.57
N HIS A 39 8.16 1.09 -6.08
CA HIS A 39 7.54 1.82 -7.18
C HIS A 39 8.36 1.86 -8.48
N HIS A 40 9.22 0.86 -8.73
CA HIS A 40 10.09 0.79 -9.91
C HIS A 40 9.35 0.82 -11.24
N PHE A 41 8.24 0.10 -11.34
CA PHE A 41 7.46 0.03 -12.57
C PHE A 41 6.50 1.23 -12.74
N LEU A 42 6.46 2.18 -11.80
CA LEU A 42 5.54 3.33 -11.80
C LEU A 42 6.08 4.51 -12.62
N THR A 43 6.28 4.31 -13.92
CA THR A 43 6.97 5.29 -14.79
C THR A 43 6.14 6.52 -15.14
N ASP A 44 4.81 6.45 -15.00
CA ASP A 44 3.88 7.58 -15.18
C ASP A 44 3.82 8.51 -13.96
N HIS A 45 4.41 8.10 -12.82
CA HIS A 45 4.50 8.91 -11.59
C HIS A 45 5.91 8.84 -10.96
N PRO A 46 6.95 9.36 -11.63
CA PRO A 46 8.35 9.16 -11.23
C PRO A 46 8.70 9.78 -9.87
N ASP A 47 7.96 10.77 -9.36
CA ASP A 47 8.23 11.38 -8.04
C ASP A 47 7.91 10.46 -6.85
N LEU A 48 7.14 9.39 -7.10
CA LEU A 48 6.87 8.33 -6.12
C LEU A 48 7.99 7.28 -6.10
N TYR A 49 8.89 7.29 -7.09
CA TYR A 49 10.10 6.48 -7.12
C TYR A 49 11.19 7.13 -6.25
N GLN A 50 11.12 6.88 -4.93
CA GLN A 50 12.02 7.53 -3.97
C GLN A 50 13.18 6.64 -3.50
N HIS A 51 13.07 5.32 -3.68
CA HIS A 51 14.04 4.38 -3.09
C HIS A 51 15.32 4.23 -3.93
N TYR A 52 15.24 4.35 -5.25
CA TYR A 52 16.39 4.12 -6.12
C TYR A 52 16.63 5.33 -7.01
N GLN A 53 17.72 6.06 -6.77
CA GLN A 53 18.15 7.13 -7.67
C GLN A 53 18.75 6.58 -8.98
N ASN A 54 19.13 5.30 -8.99
CA ASN A 54 19.58 4.56 -10.17
C ASN A 54 18.69 3.31 -10.33
N PRO A 55 18.01 3.11 -11.48
CA PRO A 55 17.26 1.90 -11.80
C PRO A 55 18.03 0.59 -11.59
N ASP A 56 19.35 0.59 -11.82
CA ASP A 56 20.18 -0.61 -11.61
C ASP A 56 20.20 -1.07 -10.14
N ASN A 57 19.94 -0.15 -9.19
CA ASN A 57 19.87 -0.50 -7.77
C ASN A 57 18.61 -1.28 -7.41
N TYR A 58 17.58 -1.29 -8.26
CA TYR A 58 16.35 -2.05 -8.02
C TYR A 58 16.64 -3.54 -7.89
N PHE A 59 17.46 -4.11 -8.79
CA PHE A 59 17.75 -5.54 -8.79
C PHE A 59 18.68 -5.97 -7.65
N ASN A 60 19.44 -5.03 -7.07
CA ASN A 60 20.30 -5.32 -5.93
C ASN A 60 19.49 -5.78 -4.71
N ASP A 61 18.23 -5.35 -4.59
CA ASP A 61 17.34 -5.78 -3.50
C ASP A 61 16.97 -7.26 -3.58
N PHE A 62 17.21 -7.89 -4.73
CA PHE A 62 16.88 -9.29 -5.00
C PHE A 62 18.12 -10.17 -5.18
N GLN A 63 19.33 -9.63 -5.01
CA GLN A 63 20.58 -10.37 -5.24
C GLN A 63 20.76 -11.58 -4.31
N ASP A 64 20.14 -11.53 -3.12
CA ASP A 64 20.18 -12.59 -2.11
C ASP A 64 19.09 -13.66 -2.34
N ALA A 65 18.26 -13.52 -3.37
CA ALA A 65 17.26 -14.51 -3.73
C ALA A 65 17.91 -15.82 -4.19
N GLN A 66 17.48 -16.93 -3.60
CA GLN A 66 17.95 -18.25 -3.97
C GLN A 66 17.20 -18.78 -5.20
N SER A 67 17.85 -19.60 -6.02
CA SER A 67 17.29 -20.12 -7.27
C SER A 67 15.99 -20.94 -7.12
N ALA A 68 15.69 -21.42 -5.92
CA ALA A 68 14.48 -22.18 -5.62
C ALA A 68 13.32 -21.32 -5.07
N GLN A 69 13.57 -20.01 -4.85
CA GLN A 69 12.57 -19.09 -4.31
C GLN A 69 11.77 -18.42 -5.42
N THR A 70 10.49 -18.22 -5.17
CA THR A 70 9.64 -17.33 -5.96
C THR A 70 9.87 -15.89 -5.51
N ILE A 71 10.19 -15.00 -6.44
CA ILE A 71 10.57 -13.61 -6.14
C ILE A 71 9.36 -12.68 -6.28
N GLY A 72 9.10 -11.87 -5.27
CA GLY A 72 7.96 -10.96 -5.20
C GLY A 72 8.31 -9.51 -4.90
N GLU A 73 7.53 -8.60 -5.47
CA GLU A 73 7.54 -7.17 -5.11
C GLU A 73 6.14 -6.73 -4.65
N SER A 74 6.07 -5.76 -3.73
CA SER A 74 4.80 -5.13 -3.38
C SER A 74 4.89 -3.61 -3.36
N SER A 75 4.12 -2.98 -4.24
CA SER A 75 4.01 -1.53 -4.38
C SER A 75 2.56 -1.16 -4.66
N VAL A 76 1.86 -0.61 -3.68
CA VAL A 76 0.38 -0.51 -3.70
C VAL A 76 -0.18 0.53 -4.66
N PHE A 77 0.67 1.42 -5.17
CA PHE A 77 0.27 2.45 -6.13
C PHE A 77 0.32 1.97 -7.59
N TYR A 78 0.86 0.78 -7.87
CA TYR A 78 0.74 0.17 -9.20
C TYR A 78 -0.72 -0.05 -9.60
N PHE A 79 -1.62 -0.28 -8.63
CA PHE A 79 -3.07 -0.41 -8.85
C PHE A 79 -3.74 0.82 -9.50
N TYR A 80 -3.13 2.00 -9.39
CA TYR A 80 -3.67 3.26 -9.93
C TYR A 80 -2.92 3.78 -11.16
N SER A 81 -1.88 3.07 -11.59
CA SER A 81 -1.05 3.44 -12.74
C SER A 81 -1.62 2.91 -14.05
N ASP A 82 -1.54 3.71 -15.09
CA ASP A 82 -1.95 3.29 -16.45
C ASP A 82 -0.81 2.55 -17.18
N GLN A 83 0.41 2.59 -16.61
CA GLN A 83 1.62 2.03 -17.22
C GLN A 83 2.28 0.90 -16.41
N ALA A 84 2.13 0.85 -15.08
CA ALA A 84 2.89 -0.07 -14.24
C ALA A 84 2.69 -1.55 -14.60
N ILE A 85 1.46 -1.96 -14.87
CA ILE A 85 1.17 -3.37 -15.22
C ILE A 85 1.74 -3.73 -16.58
N LYS A 86 1.73 -2.81 -17.54
CA LYS A 86 2.36 -3.04 -18.85
C LYS A 86 3.86 -3.21 -18.70
N ASN A 87 4.51 -2.32 -17.94
CA ASN A 87 5.94 -2.43 -17.64
C ASN A 87 6.29 -3.73 -16.90
N ILE A 88 5.44 -4.17 -15.97
CA ILE A 88 5.60 -5.45 -15.27
C ILE A 88 5.54 -6.63 -16.24
N LEU A 89 4.57 -6.63 -17.17
CA LEU A 89 4.42 -7.72 -18.15
C LEU A 89 5.48 -7.67 -19.25
N GLU A 90 6.03 -6.49 -19.57
CA GLU A 90 7.21 -6.36 -20.43
C GLU A 90 8.46 -6.95 -19.76
N HIS A 91 8.62 -6.72 -18.45
CA HIS A 91 9.70 -7.30 -17.64
C HIS A 91 9.59 -8.81 -17.51
N ASN A 92 8.40 -9.29 -17.15
CA ASN A 92 8.10 -10.71 -17.05
C ASN A 92 6.69 -10.99 -17.59
N PRO A 93 6.56 -11.50 -18.83
CA PRO A 93 5.26 -11.86 -19.40
C PRO A 93 4.53 -12.97 -18.63
N GLN A 94 5.24 -13.70 -17.76
CA GLN A 94 4.67 -14.73 -16.89
C GLN A 94 4.31 -14.22 -15.49
N ALA A 95 4.53 -12.94 -15.19
CA ALA A 95 4.31 -12.36 -13.86
C ALA A 95 2.89 -12.58 -13.35
N LYS A 96 2.78 -12.98 -12.09
CA LYS A 96 1.51 -13.08 -11.37
C LYS A 96 1.18 -11.75 -10.69
N ILE A 97 -0.03 -11.27 -10.86
CA ILE A 97 -0.54 -10.00 -10.34
C ILE A 97 -1.54 -10.28 -9.23
N ILE A 98 -1.33 -9.70 -8.06
CA ILE A 98 -2.18 -9.87 -6.88
C ILE A 98 -2.80 -8.52 -6.51
N VAL A 99 -4.13 -8.52 -6.43
CA VAL A 99 -4.95 -7.34 -6.10
C VAL A 99 -5.72 -7.59 -4.80
N PHE A 100 -5.64 -6.65 -3.88
CA PHE A 100 -6.39 -6.61 -2.64
C PHE A 100 -7.50 -5.56 -2.73
N LEU A 101 -8.73 -5.99 -2.46
CA LEU A 101 -9.92 -5.15 -2.46
C LEU A 101 -10.47 -4.98 -1.04
N ARG A 102 -11.08 -3.83 -0.79
CA ARG A 102 -11.72 -3.51 0.49
C ARG A 102 -12.95 -2.67 0.23
N ASN A 103 -13.98 -2.82 1.07
CA ASN A 103 -15.14 -1.93 1.03
C ASN A 103 -14.68 -0.46 1.00
N PRO A 104 -15.01 0.31 -0.06
CA PRO A 104 -14.52 1.68 -0.23
C PRO A 104 -14.96 2.60 0.92
N ILE A 105 -16.11 2.33 1.56
CA ILE A 105 -16.62 3.08 2.72
C ILE A 105 -15.70 2.91 3.95
N GLU A 106 -15.01 1.79 4.05
CA GLU A 106 -13.97 1.59 5.07
C GLU A 106 -12.57 2.00 4.62
N LEU A 107 -12.28 1.82 3.32
CA LEU A 107 -11.01 2.15 2.71
C LEU A 107 -10.71 3.65 2.81
N ILE A 108 -11.64 4.50 2.36
CA ILE A 108 -11.44 5.95 2.27
C ILE A 108 -11.05 6.58 3.61
N PRO A 109 -11.77 6.35 4.72
CA PRO A 109 -11.33 6.82 6.04
C PRO A 109 -9.98 6.27 6.47
N SER A 110 -9.69 5.01 6.13
CA SER A 110 -8.40 4.37 6.45
C SER A 110 -7.24 4.95 5.65
N LEU A 111 -7.48 5.35 4.40
CA LEU A 111 -6.52 5.99 3.52
C LEU A 111 -6.27 7.43 3.94
N HIS A 112 -7.32 8.21 4.20
CA HIS A 112 -7.22 9.57 4.73
C HIS A 112 -6.42 9.62 6.03
N GLN A 113 -6.69 8.71 6.98
CA GLN A 113 -5.89 8.63 8.21
C GLN A 113 -4.41 8.32 7.94
N GLN A 114 -4.12 7.44 6.97
CA GLN A 114 -2.75 7.15 6.55
C GLN A 114 -2.09 8.40 5.99
N PHE A 115 -2.77 9.15 5.11
CA PHE A 115 -2.22 10.35 4.50
C PHE A 115 -2.03 11.49 5.49
N ILE A 116 -2.90 11.63 6.49
CA ILE A 116 -2.66 12.55 7.63
C ILE A 116 -1.39 12.14 8.39
N LYS A 117 -1.20 10.84 8.63
CA LYS A 117 0.00 10.31 9.30
C LYS A 117 1.25 10.50 8.44
N THR A 118 1.18 10.33 7.13
CA THR A 118 2.32 10.51 6.22
C THR A 118 2.55 11.96 5.81
N LEU A 119 1.69 12.89 6.26
CA LEU A 119 1.71 14.31 5.88
C LEU A 119 1.41 14.55 4.40
N TYR A 120 0.83 13.55 3.72
CA TYR A 120 0.31 13.67 2.36
C TYR A 120 -1.00 14.46 2.38
N GLU A 121 -1.80 14.27 3.42
CA GLU A 121 -3.01 15.02 3.68
C GLU A 121 -2.78 16.02 4.82
N GLN A 122 -3.31 17.22 4.63
CA GLN A 122 -3.29 18.31 5.63
C GLN A 122 -4.68 18.53 6.24
N ASP A 123 -5.75 18.28 5.48
CA ASP A 123 -7.12 18.47 5.93
C ASP A 123 -7.56 17.31 6.85
N PRO A 124 -7.69 17.53 8.17
CA PRO A 124 -8.08 16.46 9.10
C PRO A 124 -9.56 16.08 8.99
N VAL A 125 -10.39 16.84 8.28
CA VAL A 125 -11.83 16.60 8.17
C VAL A 125 -12.10 15.81 6.90
N LEU A 126 -12.26 14.50 7.04
CA LEU A 126 -12.46 13.58 5.90
C LEU A 126 -13.60 14.02 4.95
N LYS A 127 -14.73 14.48 5.49
CA LYS A 127 -15.89 14.90 4.67
C LYS A 127 -15.51 16.03 3.71
N ARG A 128 -14.83 17.06 4.21
CA ARG A 128 -14.34 18.19 3.39
C ARG A 128 -13.26 17.71 2.43
N ALA A 129 -12.31 16.91 2.92
CA ALA A 129 -11.25 16.36 2.11
C ALA A 129 -11.77 15.56 0.90
N PHE A 130 -12.84 14.77 1.10
CA PHE A 130 -13.52 14.00 0.05
C PHE A 130 -14.28 14.89 -0.93
N GLN A 131 -15.02 15.90 -0.45
CA GLN A 131 -15.78 16.82 -1.30
C GLN A 131 -14.88 17.67 -2.20
N ASP A 132 -13.75 18.12 -1.65
CA ASP A 132 -12.82 19.03 -2.33
C ASP A 132 -11.74 18.30 -3.14
N SER A 133 -11.77 16.96 -3.18
CA SER A 133 -10.69 16.10 -3.68
C SER A 133 -10.17 16.50 -5.08
N LYS A 134 -11.08 16.86 -5.99
CA LYS A 134 -10.77 17.28 -7.38
C LYS A 134 -10.44 18.77 -7.58
N LYS A 135 -10.81 19.63 -6.63
CA LYS A 135 -10.77 21.10 -6.80
C LYS A 135 -9.80 21.77 -5.82
N ARG A 136 -8.98 20.98 -5.13
CA ARG A 136 -8.16 21.46 -4.04
C ARG A 136 -6.98 22.30 -4.54
N ASN A 137 -6.73 23.42 -3.86
CA ASN A 137 -5.45 24.11 -3.96
C ASN A 137 -4.37 23.31 -3.21
N LEU A 138 -3.32 22.91 -3.92
CA LEU A 138 -2.21 22.13 -3.35
C LEU A 138 -1.02 23.00 -2.92
N GLU A 139 -1.18 24.32 -2.90
CA GLU A 139 -0.19 25.24 -2.33
C GLU A 139 0.15 24.83 -0.89
N GLY A 140 1.44 24.72 -0.59
CA GLY A 140 1.93 24.28 0.72
C GLY A 140 1.93 22.76 0.97
N TYR A 141 1.44 21.94 0.03
CA TYR A 141 1.63 20.48 0.08
C TYR A 141 3.07 20.09 -0.32
N LEU A 142 3.49 18.87 0.03
CA LEU A 142 4.78 18.34 -0.39
C LEU A 142 4.87 18.29 -1.94
N PRO A 143 6.05 18.49 -2.55
CA PRO A 143 6.21 18.43 -4.01
C PRO A 143 5.67 17.13 -4.63
N VAL A 144 5.90 15.99 -3.96
CA VAL A 144 5.37 14.69 -4.40
C VAL A 144 3.84 14.68 -4.52
N ILE A 145 3.13 15.44 -3.69
CA ILE A 145 1.66 15.55 -3.75
C ILE A 145 1.23 16.56 -4.81
N GLN A 146 1.94 17.68 -4.95
CA GLN A 146 1.63 18.66 -5.99
C GLN A 146 1.72 18.02 -7.39
N ASN A 147 2.71 17.16 -7.60
CA ASN A 147 2.90 16.44 -8.86
C ASN A 147 1.99 15.21 -9.02
N ASN A 148 1.40 14.72 -7.92
CA ASN A 148 0.56 13.51 -7.89
C ASN A 148 -0.76 13.80 -7.17
N SER A 149 -1.48 14.81 -7.64
CA SER A 149 -2.75 15.27 -7.04
C SER A 149 -3.81 14.17 -6.97
N TRP A 150 -3.75 13.20 -7.87
CA TRP A 150 -4.59 12.00 -7.89
C TRP A 150 -4.55 11.20 -6.57
N LEU A 151 -3.44 11.24 -5.81
CA LEU A 151 -3.34 10.59 -4.49
C LEU A 151 -4.38 11.17 -3.51
N LEU A 152 -4.72 12.45 -3.64
CA LEU A 152 -5.71 13.10 -2.80
C LEU A 152 -7.12 13.12 -3.42
N ASP A 153 -7.29 12.54 -4.61
CA ASP A 153 -8.61 12.34 -5.19
C ASP A 153 -9.32 11.14 -4.56
N TYR A 154 -9.80 11.28 -3.31
CA TYR A 154 -10.50 10.21 -2.60
C TYR A 154 -11.72 9.66 -3.35
N GLN A 155 -12.35 10.47 -4.21
CA GLN A 155 -13.47 10.03 -5.03
C GLN A 155 -13.04 9.03 -6.09
N ASP A 156 -11.84 9.17 -6.68
CA ASP A 156 -11.30 8.22 -7.66
C ASP A 156 -10.51 7.08 -6.98
N MET A 157 -9.79 7.35 -5.89
CA MET A 157 -9.08 6.34 -5.09
C MET A 157 -9.98 5.22 -4.59
N GLY A 158 -11.25 5.50 -4.33
CA GLY A 158 -12.23 4.50 -3.92
C GLY A 158 -12.90 3.73 -5.06
N MET A 159 -12.67 4.12 -6.33
CA MET A 159 -13.25 3.47 -7.52
C MET A 159 -12.47 2.18 -7.86
N LEU A 160 -12.48 1.22 -6.95
CA LEU A 160 -11.72 -0.02 -7.08
C LEU A 160 -12.23 -0.90 -8.22
N GLY A 161 -13.54 -0.89 -8.51
CA GLY A 161 -14.16 -1.64 -9.60
C GLY A 161 -13.69 -1.19 -10.97
N LYS A 162 -13.71 0.12 -11.22
CA LYS A 162 -13.15 0.76 -12.44
C LYS A 162 -11.69 0.37 -12.67
N ARG A 163 -10.87 0.39 -11.61
CA ARG A 163 -9.45 0.02 -11.69
C ARG A 163 -9.29 -1.47 -11.95
N LEU A 164 -10.03 -2.33 -11.25
CA LEU A 164 -10.03 -3.76 -11.46
C LEU A 164 -10.45 -4.16 -12.89
N ASP A 165 -11.47 -3.51 -13.44
CA ASP A 165 -11.92 -3.74 -14.82
C ASP A 165 -10.80 -3.45 -15.82
N SER A 166 -10.12 -2.30 -15.66
CA SER A 166 -8.97 -1.92 -16.47
C SER A 166 -7.83 -2.95 -16.39
N ILE A 167 -7.57 -3.47 -15.19
CA ILE A 167 -6.54 -4.50 -14.94
C ILE A 167 -6.90 -5.80 -15.67
N LYS A 168 -8.16 -6.23 -15.63
CA LYS A 168 -8.62 -7.48 -16.30
C LYS A 168 -8.53 -7.43 -17.82
N GLN A 169 -8.54 -6.24 -18.42
CA GLN A 169 -8.36 -6.09 -19.86
C GLN A 169 -6.90 -6.32 -20.29
N ILE A 170 -5.95 -6.24 -19.35
CA ILE A 170 -4.50 -6.33 -19.61
C ILE A 170 -3.93 -7.66 -19.11
N VAL A 171 -4.34 -8.09 -17.92
CA VAL A 171 -3.77 -9.26 -17.23
C VAL A 171 -4.59 -10.53 -17.54
N PRO A 172 -3.96 -11.59 -18.07
CA PRO A 172 -4.59 -12.90 -18.23
C PRO A 172 -5.21 -13.44 -16.93
N GLU A 173 -6.34 -14.15 -17.05
CA GLU A 173 -7.10 -14.64 -15.89
C GLU A 173 -6.28 -15.56 -14.98
N ASN A 174 -5.42 -16.41 -15.55
CA ASN A 174 -4.53 -17.29 -14.78
C ASN A 174 -3.35 -16.58 -14.10
N GLN A 175 -3.14 -15.30 -14.39
CA GLN A 175 -2.11 -14.45 -13.80
C GLN A 175 -2.68 -13.43 -12.81
N LEU A 176 -4.01 -13.32 -12.67
CA LEU A 176 -4.64 -12.37 -11.76
C LEU A 176 -5.26 -13.07 -10.56
N HIS A 177 -4.85 -12.70 -9.37
CA HIS A 177 -5.43 -13.18 -8.12
C HIS A 177 -6.03 -12.03 -7.32
N ILE A 178 -7.31 -12.17 -6.96
CA ILE A 178 -8.09 -11.11 -6.30
C ILE A 178 -8.40 -11.55 -4.87
N ILE A 179 -7.94 -10.77 -3.91
CA ILE A 179 -8.08 -11.01 -2.49
C ILE A 179 -9.00 -9.95 -1.88
N PHE A 180 -9.94 -10.36 -1.03
CA PHE A 180 -10.77 -9.43 -0.28
C PHE A 180 -10.23 -9.27 1.15
N TYR A 181 -10.15 -8.03 1.61
CA TYR A 181 -9.74 -7.71 2.98
C TYR A 181 -10.66 -8.35 4.04
N ASP A 182 -11.92 -8.60 3.70
CA ASP A 182 -12.87 -9.31 4.56
C ASP A 182 -12.41 -10.74 4.85
N ASP A 183 -11.87 -11.44 3.85
CA ASP A 183 -11.35 -12.82 4.01
C ASP A 183 -10.09 -12.85 4.86
N LEU A 184 -9.22 -11.86 4.71
CA LEU A 184 -8.04 -11.70 5.56
C LEU A 184 -8.41 -11.52 7.03
N LYS A 185 -9.54 -10.89 7.32
CA LYS A 185 -10.02 -10.70 8.69
C LYS A 185 -10.72 -11.94 9.23
N GLN A 186 -11.47 -12.65 8.39
CA GLN A 186 -12.27 -13.79 8.78
C GLN A 186 -11.45 -15.06 8.92
N ASN A 187 -10.61 -15.37 7.93
CA ASN A 187 -9.81 -16.58 7.87
C ASN A 187 -8.48 -16.33 7.13
N PRO A 188 -7.49 -15.70 7.81
CA PRO A 188 -6.20 -15.39 7.19
C PRO A 188 -5.44 -16.64 6.73
N ARG A 189 -5.66 -17.78 7.39
CA ARG A 189 -5.03 -19.06 7.05
C ARG A 189 -5.49 -19.55 5.69
N ALA A 190 -6.80 -19.61 5.46
CA ALA A 190 -7.35 -20.06 4.18
C ALA A 190 -6.89 -19.16 3.02
N LEU A 191 -6.93 -17.84 3.22
CA LEU A 191 -6.41 -16.86 2.23
C LEU A 191 -4.93 -17.10 1.93
N TYR A 192 -4.11 -17.31 2.96
CA TYR A 192 -2.69 -17.56 2.78
C TYR A 192 -2.42 -18.85 2.00
N THR A 193 -3.11 -19.95 2.31
CA THR A 193 -2.99 -21.21 1.56
C THR A 193 -3.39 -21.05 0.09
N ASP A 194 -4.49 -20.36 -0.18
CA ASP A 194 -4.97 -20.09 -1.54
C ASP A 194 -3.97 -19.24 -2.32
N LEU A 195 -3.38 -18.22 -1.68
CA LEU A 195 -2.33 -17.41 -2.28
C LEU A 195 -1.06 -18.22 -2.56
N LEU A 196 -0.61 -19.08 -1.64
CA LEU A 196 0.53 -19.97 -1.88
C LEU A 196 0.27 -20.91 -3.06
N ALA A 197 -0.92 -21.50 -3.13
CA ALA A 197 -1.34 -22.35 -4.25
C ALA A 197 -1.33 -21.59 -5.58
N PHE A 198 -1.87 -20.36 -5.59
CA PHE A 198 -1.80 -19.48 -6.76
C PHE A 198 -0.36 -19.17 -7.16
N LEU A 199 0.55 -18.94 -6.20
CA LEU A 199 1.98 -18.73 -6.46
C LEU A 199 2.71 -20.00 -6.90
N GLY A 200 2.15 -21.19 -6.66
CA GLY A 200 2.79 -22.47 -6.95
C GLY A 200 3.77 -22.91 -5.86
N VAL A 201 3.60 -22.37 -4.65
CA VAL A 201 4.45 -22.61 -3.48
C VAL A 201 3.68 -23.55 -2.53
N PRO A 202 4.32 -24.60 -1.96
CA PRO A 202 3.65 -25.45 -1.00
C PRO A 202 3.36 -24.71 0.30
N ASP A 203 2.36 -25.19 1.01
CA ASP A 203 2.02 -24.73 2.34
C ASP A 203 3.15 -25.01 3.36
N ASP A 204 3.55 -23.99 4.11
CA ASP A 204 4.55 -24.07 5.19
C ASP A 204 3.95 -24.47 6.56
N GLY A 205 2.62 -24.64 6.63
CA GLY A 205 1.95 -25.01 7.87
C GLY A 205 1.78 -23.87 8.87
N ARG A 206 1.97 -22.60 8.47
CA ARG A 206 1.77 -21.46 9.38
C ARG A 206 0.37 -21.42 9.99
N GLU A 207 0.32 -21.22 11.31
CA GLU A 207 -0.94 -21.02 12.04
C GLU A 207 -1.11 -19.60 12.62
N GLU A 208 -0.02 -18.85 12.77
CA GLU A 208 -0.04 -17.51 13.38
C GLU A 208 -0.08 -16.39 12.34
N PHE A 209 -1.09 -15.52 12.43
CA PHE A 209 -1.31 -14.41 11.52
C PHE A 209 -1.46 -13.10 12.29
N ALA A 210 -0.33 -12.51 12.66
CA ALA A 210 -0.29 -11.26 13.41
C ALA A 210 -0.91 -10.09 12.62
N ARG A 211 -1.71 -9.27 13.30
CA ARG A 211 -2.27 -8.05 12.69
C ARG A 211 -1.20 -6.96 12.63
N TYR A 212 -0.70 -6.70 11.44
CA TYR A 212 0.21 -5.58 11.17
C TYR A 212 -0.58 -4.28 10.89
N ASN A 213 -0.03 -3.14 11.34
CA ASN A 213 -0.61 -1.78 11.27
C ASN A 213 -1.70 -1.45 12.32
N ALA A 214 -1.34 -1.44 13.60
CA ALA A 214 -2.14 -0.73 14.61
C ALA A 214 -2.25 0.77 14.28
N ARG A 215 -3.43 1.36 14.43
CA ARG A 215 -3.69 2.78 14.14
C ARG A 215 -2.90 3.68 15.09
N GLY A 216 -2.25 4.70 14.54
CA GLY A 216 -1.58 5.74 15.33
C GLY A 216 -1.23 6.96 14.48
N THR A 217 -1.33 8.14 15.06
CA THR A 217 -0.92 9.43 14.47
C THR A 217 0.22 10.03 15.29
N TYR A 218 0.61 11.28 15.01
CA TYR A 218 1.64 11.97 15.77
C TYR A 218 1.06 13.03 16.72
N ARG A 219 1.61 13.15 17.94
CA ARG A 219 1.29 14.20 18.92
C ARG A 219 1.69 15.58 18.40
N SER A 220 2.86 15.67 17.75
CA SER A 220 3.37 16.86 17.06
C SER A 220 3.67 16.54 15.59
N LYS A 221 2.93 17.19 14.69
CA LYS A 221 3.12 17.09 13.24
C LYS A 221 4.45 17.72 12.79
N ALA A 222 4.85 18.83 13.41
CA ALA A 222 6.13 19.50 13.13
C ALA A 222 7.32 18.61 13.50
N LEU A 223 7.28 17.97 14.68
CA LEU A 223 8.31 17.01 15.09
C LEU A 223 8.33 15.78 14.18
N ALA A 224 7.17 15.27 13.77
CA ALA A 224 7.08 14.14 12.84
C ALA A 224 7.64 14.50 11.45
N SER A 225 7.34 15.69 10.95
CA SER A 225 7.87 16.23 9.69
C SER A 225 9.40 16.37 9.76
N PHE A 226 9.91 16.98 10.83
CA PHE A 226 11.34 17.15 11.07
C PHE A 226 12.09 15.81 11.19
N LEU A 227 11.53 14.82 11.89
CA LEU A 227 12.16 13.50 12.04
C LEU A 227 12.15 12.69 10.73
N LYS A 228 11.09 12.81 9.91
CA LYS A 228 10.99 12.11 8.61
C LYS A 228 11.80 12.77 7.51
N HIS A 229 11.84 14.10 7.50
CA HIS A 229 12.53 14.90 6.50
C HIS A 229 13.51 15.85 7.18
N PRO A 230 14.55 15.32 7.87
CA PRO A 230 15.53 16.19 8.50
C PRO A 230 16.29 16.95 7.40
N PRO A 231 16.57 18.25 7.62
CA PRO A 231 17.48 19.02 6.79
C PRO A 231 18.76 18.25 6.45
N LYS A 232 19.28 18.37 5.21
CA LYS A 232 20.42 17.58 4.73
C LYS A 232 21.64 17.62 5.66
N PHE A 233 21.91 18.77 6.28
CA PHE A 233 23.02 18.93 7.22
C PHE A 233 22.87 18.07 8.49
N LEU A 234 21.64 17.83 8.96
CA LEU A 234 21.37 16.96 10.11
C LEU A 234 21.55 15.48 9.79
N LYS A 235 21.31 15.06 8.53
CA LYS A 235 21.64 13.69 8.10
C LYS A 235 23.15 13.42 8.18
N ILE A 236 23.97 14.40 7.82
CA ILE A 236 25.43 14.33 7.91
C ILE A 236 25.86 14.22 9.38
N ILE A 237 25.33 15.09 10.24
CA ILE A 237 25.59 15.04 11.68
C ILE A 237 25.18 13.69 12.26
N TRP A 238 24.01 13.16 11.89
CA TRP A 238 23.52 11.87 12.40
C TRP A 238 24.48 10.71 12.09
N HIS A 239 25.07 10.65 10.89
CA HIS A 239 26.03 9.61 10.54
C HIS A 239 27.30 9.66 11.41
N VAL A 240 27.72 10.85 11.84
CA VAL A 240 28.89 11.04 12.70
C VAL A 240 28.56 10.73 14.15
N VAL A 241 27.37 11.09 14.63
CA VAL A 241 27.00 11.01 16.05
C VAL A 241 26.38 9.65 16.42
N LYS A 242 25.75 8.93 15.48
CA LYS A 242 25.11 7.61 15.72
C LYS A 242 26.07 6.56 16.32
N PRO A 243 27.32 6.37 15.85
CA PRO A 243 28.24 5.40 16.44
C PRO A 243 28.59 5.73 17.90
N ALA A 244 28.69 7.03 18.24
CA ALA A 244 28.93 7.47 19.60
C ALA A 244 27.70 7.24 20.49
N LEU A 245 26.49 7.56 20.01
CA LEU A 245 25.23 7.30 20.72
C LEU A 245 25.00 5.81 21.00
N ASN A 246 25.39 4.93 20.06
CA ASN A 246 25.32 3.49 20.24
C ASN A 246 26.19 3.01 21.41
N LYS A 247 27.38 3.60 21.61
CA LYS A 247 28.30 3.25 22.71
C LYS A 247 27.77 3.63 24.10
N VAL A 248 26.94 4.66 24.19
CA VAL A 248 26.31 5.11 25.46
C VAL A 248 24.86 4.63 25.62
N GLY A 249 24.40 3.67 24.79
CA GLY A 249 23.07 3.07 24.92
C GLY A 249 21.91 4.00 24.54
N LEU A 250 22.18 5.06 23.77
CA LEU A 250 21.19 6.04 23.29
C LEU A 250 20.82 5.82 21.80
N ALA A 251 21.21 4.68 21.22
CA ALA A 251 20.87 4.27 19.86
C ALA A 251 19.36 4.42 19.58
N ASP A 252 18.56 3.98 20.55
CA ASP A 252 17.10 3.95 20.46
C ASP A 252 16.45 5.31 20.70
N LEU A 253 17.21 6.38 20.98
CA LEU A 253 16.62 7.68 21.31
C LEU A 253 15.76 8.22 20.16
N TYR A 254 16.19 8.02 18.91
CA TYR A 254 15.39 8.34 17.74
C TYR A 254 14.08 7.55 17.72
N ASP A 255 14.14 6.22 17.88
CA ASP A 255 12.95 5.37 17.89
C ASP A 255 12.03 5.67 19.08
N ARG A 256 12.60 6.03 20.24
CA ARG A 256 11.88 6.50 21.43
C ARG A 256 11.21 7.84 21.18
N MET A 257 11.85 8.79 20.49
CA MET A 257 11.24 10.06 20.10
C MET A 257 10.11 9.86 19.10
N VAL A 258 10.31 8.99 18.10
CA VAL A 258 9.25 8.60 17.14
C VAL A 258 8.09 7.95 17.88
N LYS A 259 8.34 6.97 18.76
CA LYS A 259 7.31 6.28 19.58
C LYS A 259 6.60 7.22 20.55
N ALA A 260 7.33 8.07 21.26
CA ALA A 260 6.76 9.04 22.20
C ALA A 260 5.91 10.09 21.50
N ASN A 261 6.26 10.42 20.25
CA ASN A 261 5.45 11.28 19.41
C ASN A 261 4.25 10.53 18.80
N GLN A 262 4.06 9.23 19.00
CA GLN A 262 2.85 8.54 18.52
C GLN A 262 1.66 8.76 19.47
N LYS A 263 0.47 8.86 18.89
CA LYS A 263 -0.82 8.94 19.58
C LYS A 263 -1.78 7.95 18.95
N GLU A 264 -2.37 7.09 19.74
CA GLU A 264 -3.48 6.24 19.27
C GLU A 264 -4.72 7.12 19.05
N ILE A 265 -5.32 7.03 17.86
CA ILE A 265 -6.58 7.72 17.56
C ILE A 265 -7.70 6.68 17.53
N LYS A 266 -8.70 6.88 18.38
CA LYS A 266 -9.98 6.15 18.31
C LYS A 266 -10.66 6.48 16.98
N ARG A 267 -11.27 5.47 16.35
CA ARG A 267 -12.07 5.66 15.12
C ARG A 267 -13.12 6.74 15.39
N GLU A 268 -12.97 7.91 14.77
CA GLU A 268 -14.09 8.83 14.69
C GLU A 268 -15.20 8.13 13.91
N LYS A 269 -16.39 8.09 14.50
CA LYS A 269 -17.57 7.56 13.81
C LYS A 269 -17.83 8.49 12.63
N ILE A 270 -17.89 7.92 11.45
CA ILE A 270 -18.26 8.65 10.24
C ILE A 270 -19.68 9.14 10.45
N ASP A 271 -19.92 10.42 10.17
CA ASP A 271 -21.26 10.99 10.17
C ASP A 271 -22.19 10.14 9.27
N PRO A 272 -23.36 9.68 9.75
CA PRO A 272 -24.23 8.79 8.98
C PRO A 272 -24.63 9.35 7.61
N CYS A 273 -24.86 10.67 7.51
CA CYS A 273 -25.17 11.32 6.24
C CYS A 273 -23.97 11.24 5.27
N PHE A 274 -22.76 11.48 5.76
CA PHE A 274 -21.56 11.30 4.95
C PHE A 274 -21.28 9.82 4.60
N GLN A 275 -21.56 8.87 5.50
CA GLN A 275 -21.47 7.45 5.18
C GLN A 275 -22.42 7.07 4.04
N GLN A 276 -23.65 7.59 4.05
CA GLN A 276 -24.60 7.40 2.94
C GLN A 276 -24.07 8.03 1.65
N ASN A 277 -23.47 9.23 1.73
CA ASN A 277 -22.82 9.84 0.56
C ASN A 277 -21.71 8.97 -0.05
N LEU A 278 -20.88 8.32 0.78
CA LEU A 278 -19.88 7.36 0.30
C LEU A 278 -20.55 6.14 -0.36
N LYS A 279 -21.64 5.61 0.22
CA LYS A 279 -22.41 4.51 -0.38
C LYS A 279 -22.92 4.91 -1.76
N ASP A 280 -23.61 6.05 -1.85
CA ASP A 280 -24.21 6.52 -3.09
C ASP A 280 -23.14 6.71 -4.18
N HIS A 281 -21.97 7.26 -3.81
CA HIS A 281 -20.86 7.48 -4.73
C HIS A 281 -20.23 6.18 -5.25
N PHE A 282 -20.06 5.16 -4.40
CA PHE A 282 -19.32 3.94 -4.76
C PHE A 282 -20.21 2.75 -5.16
N THR A 283 -21.53 2.81 -5.02
CA THR A 283 -22.42 1.65 -5.24
C THR A 283 -22.26 1.06 -6.64
N GLU A 284 -22.28 1.87 -7.69
CA GLU A 284 -22.16 1.37 -9.05
C GLU A 284 -20.77 0.78 -9.33
N ASP A 285 -19.73 1.33 -8.72
CA ASP A 285 -18.37 0.78 -8.80
C ASP A 285 -18.24 -0.56 -8.05
N ILE A 286 -18.88 -0.69 -6.89
CA ILE A 286 -18.91 -1.97 -6.16
C ILE A 286 -19.61 -3.05 -6.99
N LYS A 287 -20.71 -2.73 -7.69
CA LYS A 287 -21.40 -3.67 -8.59
C LYS A 287 -20.52 -4.14 -9.75
N VAL A 288 -19.57 -3.32 -10.22
CA VAL A 288 -18.56 -3.76 -11.18
C VAL A 288 -17.67 -4.85 -10.56
N ILE A 289 -17.24 -4.68 -9.31
CA ILE A 289 -16.49 -5.71 -8.57
C ILE A 289 -17.33 -6.99 -8.43
N GLU A 290 -18.61 -6.89 -8.06
CA GLU A 290 -19.52 -8.04 -7.96
C GLU A 290 -19.61 -8.80 -9.29
N THR A 291 -19.77 -8.07 -10.40
CA THR A 291 -19.85 -8.65 -11.74
C THR A 291 -18.56 -9.36 -12.13
N ILE A 292 -17.42 -8.71 -11.89
CA ILE A 292 -16.09 -9.23 -12.23
C ILE A 292 -15.75 -10.50 -11.43
N THR A 293 -16.06 -10.48 -10.14
CA THR A 293 -15.63 -11.52 -9.18
C THR A 293 -16.70 -12.57 -8.90
N LYS A 294 -17.93 -12.34 -9.37
CA LYS A 294 -19.12 -13.15 -9.07
C LYS A 294 -19.38 -13.31 -7.57
N ARG A 295 -18.92 -12.34 -6.77
CA ARG A 295 -19.06 -12.32 -5.31
C ARG A 295 -20.17 -11.35 -4.91
N ASP A 296 -21.05 -11.77 -4.00
CA ASP A 296 -22.01 -10.86 -3.36
C ASP A 296 -21.26 -9.91 -2.43
N LEU A 297 -21.35 -8.62 -2.74
CA LEU A 297 -20.81 -7.51 -1.96
C LEU A 297 -21.93 -6.57 -1.53
N SER A 298 -23.18 -7.04 -1.55
CA SER A 298 -24.32 -6.19 -1.21
C SER A 298 -24.29 -5.69 0.24
N HIS A 299 -23.59 -6.39 1.13
CA HIS A 299 -23.30 -5.91 2.49
C HIS A 299 -22.38 -4.70 2.54
N TRP A 300 -21.69 -4.36 1.46
CA TRP A 300 -20.90 -3.14 1.40
C TRP A 300 -21.76 -1.90 1.22
N TYR A 301 -22.85 -1.97 0.44
CA TYR A 301 -23.65 -0.78 0.08
C TYR A 301 -25.10 -0.78 0.59
N LYS A 302 -25.73 -1.93 0.83
CA LYS A 302 -27.10 -1.98 1.39
C LYS A 302 -27.11 -1.51 2.85
N ASN A 303 -28.22 -0.92 3.27
CA ASN A 303 -28.53 -0.68 4.68
C ASN A 303 -29.32 -1.91 5.16
N PHE A 304 -28.82 -2.61 6.18
CA PHE A 304 -29.53 -3.69 6.87
C PHE A 304 -30.07 -3.18 8.21
#